data_AF-A0A1H7TL03-F1
#
_entry.id   AF-A0A1H7TL03-F1
#
_cell.length_a   1.000
_cell.length_b   1.000
_cell.length_c   1.000
_cell.angle_alpha   90.00
_cell.angle_beta   90.00
_cell.angle_gamma   90.00
#
_symmetry.space_group_name_H-M   'P 1'
#
loop_
_entity.id
_entity.type
_entity.pdbx_description
1 polymer ?
#
loop_
_entity_poly.entity_id
_entity_poly.type
_entity_poly.pdbx_seq_one_letter_code
_entity_poly.pdbx_strand_id
1 'polypeptide(L)'
;MSGLRASGMITGKAAVPCLPHSLLLGEAPPLFVPTYLTRRPDGFDPRAFQYTVVDLETTGKATRADQHDRVCEVAAVRMRADGTVLDELSTLVHPDRPILAASQQIHGIDDAVVAGAPRFAEIAGNLLDLMRDTVVVTHNRAFDEAFLGHEFARLGLAGIRIPGLCTLATVRGHTDLPGYRLAGVVKSLSGAWPKREHNALDDCRSTGRVLATLLATGPTRLTLTPTARVAPLPARSSGRRLYPRMVQVRSGPYTGVENLAQFLPAHRAAAPASSSAGEEYAALVLAMARSKSLGQHDAARLASAASEAGLTRGGLAAAHLALWQARHHSIPAPVGAADAKDLHHLAKVLGVTEQAADRLPPVTADLKGWRIVPLGTSAEVREVASWAGWHGATVGVRPSKTTRLLIAEANTEVAALPLPAGTAIPVLAPEAAKTFLKARIAESRAEAQATQATKAGREDLPTDPLIFPTSLLGEVWRRYELPGQATQGTFTPPVRWLVEQASDPTARFASWQQKGGRLGLRVRKSGIPAHHRRLVAEAQPVLEAELRRASAVRITPAPRRLTSPAANQAGPLTQLLSWVKDYARKGR
;
A
#
# COMPACT_ATOMS: atom_id res chain seq x y z
N MET A 1 -89.76 2.43 10.87
CA MET A 1 -89.06 3.51 11.61
C MET A 1 -87.87 3.92 10.77
N SER A 2 -88.02 4.93 9.91
CA SER A 2 -87.44 6.29 10.09
C SER A 2 -85.90 6.28 10.13
N GLY A 3 -85.13 6.96 9.27
CA GLY A 3 -85.42 8.02 8.33
C GLY A 3 -84.17 8.39 7.52
N LEU A 4 -84.33 9.41 6.68
CA LEU A 4 -83.52 9.81 5.52
C LEU A 4 -82.26 10.67 5.80
N ARG A 5 -81.38 10.67 4.77
CA ARG A 5 -80.65 11.80 4.12
C ARG A 5 -79.27 12.29 4.63
N ALA A 6 -78.26 11.95 3.79
CA ALA A 6 -77.38 12.82 2.97
C ALA A 6 -76.54 13.95 3.59
N SER A 7 -75.23 13.94 3.34
CA SER A 7 -74.50 14.92 2.48
C SER A 7 -72.98 14.79 2.59
N GLY A 8 -72.24 14.93 1.48
CA GLY A 8 -70.79 15.23 1.50
C GLY A 8 -69.96 14.55 0.40
N MET A 9 -69.93 15.12 -0.80
CA MET A 9 -68.79 14.98 -1.72
C MET A 9 -67.58 15.71 -1.11
N ILE A 10 -66.34 15.23 -1.38
CA ILE A 10 -65.21 15.99 -1.94
C ILE A 10 -63.91 15.17 -1.83
N THR A 11 -63.43 14.76 -3.01
CA THR A 11 -62.05 14.66 -3.51
C THR A 11 -60.89 14.23 -2.61
N GLY A 12 -60.21 13.15 -3.02
CA GLY A 12 -58.82 12.88 -2.62
C GLY A 12 -58.43 11.42 -2.73
N LYS A 13 -58.18 10.92 -3.94
CA LYS A 13 -57.37 9.70 -4.10
C LYS A 13 -55.97 10.05 -3.58
N ALA A 14 -55.67 9.68 -2.33
CA ALA A 14 -54.31 9.62 -1.85
C ALA A 14 -53.55 8.68 -2.78
N ALA A 15 -52.61 9.22 -3.56
CA ALA A 15 -51.67 8.43 -4.31
C ALA A 15 -50.91 7.57 -3.29
N VAL A 16 -51.15 6.26 -3.33
CA VAL A 16 -50.27 5.28 -2.71
C VAL A 16 -48.86 5.59 -3.25
N PRO A 17 -47.87 5.92 -2.40
CA PRO A 17 -46.54 6.19 -2.88
C PRO A 17 -46.03 4.93 -3.57
N CYS A 18 -45.77 5.03 -4.88
CA CYS A 18 -45.12 3.98 -5.63
C CYS A 18 -43.80 3.66 -4.94
N LEU A 19 -43.71 2.49 -4.32
CA LEU A 19 -42.47 1.93 -3.82
C LEU A 19 -41.46 1.90 -4.99
N PRO A 20 -40.19 2.30 -4.76
CA PRO A 20 -39.19 2.21 -5.80
C PRO A 20 -39.08 0.77 -6.30
N HIS A 21 -38.90 0.61 -7.62
CA HIS A 21 -38.86 -0.67 -8.34
C HIS A 21 -37.82 -1.66 -7.75
N SER A 22 -36.85 -1.19 -6.96
CA SER A 22 -35.87 -2.00 -6.24
C SER A 22 -36.48 -2.91 -5.15
N LEU A 23 -37.61 -2.53 -4.55
CA LEU A 23 -38.29 -3.37 -3.54
C LEU A 23 -39.13 -4.49 -4.17
N LEU A 24 -39.49 -4.38 -5.45
CA LEU A 24 -40.27 -5.39 -6.19
C LEU A 24 -39.43 -6.59 -6.65
N LEU A 25 -38.09 -6.49 -6.58
CA LEU A 25 -37.15 -7.55 -6.95
C LEU A 25 -36.47 -8.24 -5.75
N GLY A 26 -36.82 -7.87 -4.51
CA GLY A 26 -36.20 -8.46 -3.32
C GLY A 26 -34.71 -8.10 -3.12
N GLU A 27 -34.19 -7.08 -3.83
CA GLU A 27 -32.80 -6.64 -3.69
C GLU A 27 -32.64 -5.81 -2.41
N ALA A 28 -31.70 -6.23 -1.54
CA ALA A 28 -31.33 -5.47 -0.35
C ALA A 28 -30.88 -4.05 -0.71
N PRO A 29 -31.16 -3.04 0.14
CA PRO A 29 -30.70 -1.68 -0.13
C PRO A 29 -29.16 -1.63 -0.18
N PRO A 30 -28.57 -0.74 -1.00
CA PRO A 30 -27.12 -0.68 -1.17
C PRO A 30 -26.42 -0.32 0.14
N LEU A 31 -25.36 -1.04 0.49
CA LEU A 31 -24.56 -0.82 1.69
C LEU A 31 -24.01 0.61 1.76
N PHE A 32 -23.52 1.14 0.63
CA PHE A 32 -22.95 2.47 0.59
C PHE A 32 -23.95 3.54 0.17
N VAL A 33 -23.88 4.68 0.85
CA VAL A 33 -24.47 5.94 0.38
C VAL A 33 -23.46 6.57 -0.57
N PRO A 34 -23.78 6.72 -1.87
CA PRO A 34 -22.84 7.27 -2.83
C PRO A 34 -22.31 8.64 -2.40
N THR A 35 -21.00 8.73 -2.23
CA THR A 35 -20.29 9.94 -1.83
C THR A 35 -19.20 10.23 -2.86
N TYR A 36 -19.06 11.50 -3.27
CA TYR A 36 -18.15 11.88 -4.35
C TYR A 36 -17.25 13.04 -3.94
N LEU A 37 -16.02 13.05 -4.47
CA LEU A 37 -15.21 14.25 -4.50
C LEU A 37 -15.57 15.07 -5.74
N THR A 38 -15.84 16.34 -5.52
CA THR A 38 -16.20 17.32 -6.56
C THR A 38 -15.35 18.57 -6.38
N ARG A 39 -15.43 19.52 -7.30
CA ARG A 39 -14.78 20.84 -7.16
C ARG A 39 -15.77 21.94 -6.76
N ARG A 40 -16.98 21.55 -6.34
CA ARG A 40 -18.03 22.50 -6.03
C ARG A 40 -17.71 23.28 -4.75
N PRO A 41 -18.05 24.57 -4.68
CA PRO A 41 -17.76 25.36 -3.49
C PRO A 41 -18.64 25.01 -2.28
N ASP A 42 -19.77 24.33 -2.49
CA ASP A 42 -20.78 24.01 -1.47
C ASP A 42 -20.61 22.64 -0.79
N GLY A 43 -19.55 21.90 -1.14
CA GLY A 43 -19.25 20.62 -0.51
C GLY A 43 -18.49 20.77 0.83
N PHE A 44 -18.43 19.68 1.59
CA PHE A 44 -17.66 19.64 2.83
C PHE A 44 -16.16 19.56 2.57
N ASP A 45 -15.35 20.07 3.50
CA ASP A 45 -13.90 19.86 3.45
C ASP A 45 -13.58 18.38 3.70
N PRO A 46 -12.99 17.65 2.74
CA PRO A 46 -12.60 16.25 2.95
C PRO A 46 -11.61 16.08 4.11
N ARG A 47 -10.86 17.12 4.48
CA ARG A 47 -9.91 17.09 5.60
C ARG A 47 -10.59 17.03 6.98
N ALA A 48 -11.88 17.34 7.04
CA ALA A 48 -12.67 17.22 8.27
C ALA A 48 -13.12 15.77 8.57
N PHE A 49 -12.86 14.82 7.65
CA PHE A 49 -13.30 13.44 7.77
C PHE A 49 -12.13 12.47 8.00
N GLN A 50 -12.46 11.35 8.63
CA GLN A 50 -11.64 10.15 8.59
C GLN A 50 -12.19 9.21 7.51
N TYR A 51 -11.30 8.39 6.97
CA TYR A 51 -11.59 7.45 5.91
C TYR A 51 -11.25 6.04 6.35
N THR A 52 -12.06 5.06 5.91
CA THR A 52 -11.73 3.64 6.05
C THR A 52 -11.63 3.05 4.66
N VAL A 53 -10.40 2.82 4.20
CA VAL A 53 -10.16 2.20 2.91
C VAL A 53 -10.39 0.71 3.02
N VAL A 54 -11.13 0.11 2.10
CA VAL A 54 -11.47 -1.32 2.12
C VAL A 54 -11.20 -1.91 0.75
N ASP A 55 -10.66 -3.13 0.76
CA ASP A 55 -10.38 -3.94 -0.42
C ASP A 55 -10.57 -5.42 -0.07
N LEU A 56 -10.98 -6.22 -1.06
CA LEU A 56 -11.40 -7.61 -0.90
C LEU A 56 -10.78 -8.50 -1.96
N GLU A 57 -10.35 -9.69 -1.54
CA GLU A 57 -10.18 -10.83 -2.44
C GLU A 57 -11.34 -11.81 -2.26
N THR A 58 -11.72 -12.48 -3.34
CA THR A 58 -12.99 -13.23 -3.41
C THR A 58 -12.81 -14.56 -4.13
N THR A 59 -13.71 -15.51 -3.89
CA THR A 59 -13.67 -16.83 -4.54
C THR A 59 -13.86 -16.77 -6.06
N GLY A 60 -14.36 -15.64 -6.58
CA GLY A 60 -14.63 -15.36 -7.99
C GLY A 60 -15.33 -14.02 -8.16
N LYS A 61 -15.80 -13.74 -9.39
CA LYS A 61 -16.35 -12.42 -9.75
C LYS A 61 -17.88 -12.38 -9.75
N ALA A 62 -18.54 -13.49 -9.45
CA ALA A 62 -19.99 -13.59 -9.53
C ALA A 62 -20.63 -12.92 -8.31
N THR A 63 -21.26 -11.77 -8.57
CA THR A 63 -21.88 -10.91 -7.55
C THR A 63 -23.41 -11.04 -7.49
N ARG A 64 -24.02 -11.95 -8.27
CA ARG A 64 -25.49 -12.06 -8.35
C ARG A 64 -26.09 -12.96 -7.28
N ALA A 65 -27.31 -12.60 -6.86
CA ALA A 65 -28.36 -13.35 -6.13
C ALA A 65 -28.21 -14.89 -6.01
N ASP A 66 -27.97 -15.46 -7.18
CA ASP A 66 -28.13 -16.86 -7.51
C ASP A 66 -26.78 -17.58 -7.71
N GLN A 67 -25.68 -16.83 -7.75
CA GLN A 67 -24.33 -17.30 -8.05
C GLN A 67 -23.31 -16.53 -7.20
N HIS A 68 -23.36 -16.70 -5.87
CA HIS A 68 -22.59 -15.86 -4.97
C HIS A 68 -21.20 -16.40 -4.66
N ASP A 69 -20.19 -15.88 -5.36
CA ASP A 69 -18.83 -15.93 -4.82
C ASP A 69 -18.77 -15.24 -3.46
N ARG A 70 -17.76 -15.58 -2.67
CA ARG A 70 -17.63 -15.11 -1.27
C ARG A 70 -16.28 -14.47 -1.02
N VAL A 71 -16.21 -13.64 0.03
CA VAL A 71 -14.97 -12.99 0.45
C VAL A 71 -14.02 -14.04 1.03
N CYS A 72 -12.77 -14.06 0.55
CA CYS A 72 -11.70 -14.94 1.08
C CYS A 72 -10.53 -14.15 1.69
N GLU A 73 -10.44 -12.85 1.47
CA GLU A 73 -9.58 -11.93 2.21
C GLU A 73 -10.28 -10.57 2.34
N VAL A 74 -10.11 -9.91 3.49
CA VAL A 74 -10.53 -8.53 3.68
C VAL A 74 -9.43 -7.72 4.35
N ALA A 75 -9.21 -6.52 3.86
CA ALA A 75 -8.41 -5.52 4.54
C ALA A 75 -9.19 -4.21 4.72
N ALA A 76 -8.86 -3.50 5.79
CA ALA A 76 -9.40 -2.19 6.09
C ALA A 76 -8.31 -1.30 6.69
N VAL A 77 -8.11 -0.10 6.15
CA VAL A 77 -7.13 0.88 6.65
C VAL A 77 -7.87 2.16 7.03
N ARG A 78 -7.96 2.44 8.34
CA ARG A 78 -8.50 3.70 8.85
C ARG A 78 -7.40 4.75 8.81
N MET A 79 -7.69 5.89 8.19
CA MET A 79 -6.71 6.97 7.99
C MET A 79 -7.34 8.36 8.05
N ARG A 80 -6.51 9.37 8.25
CA ARG A 80 -6.85 10.78 8.01
C ARG A 80 -6.76 11.11 6.52
N ALA A 81 -7.32 12.26 6.13
CA ALA A 81 -7.31 12.74 4.75
C ALA A 81 -5.91 12.94 4.14
N ASP A 82 -4.90 13.16 4.97
CA ASP A 82 -3.50 13.30 4.57
C ASP A 82 -2.78 11.95 4.35
N GLY A 83 -3.47 10.83 4.56
CA GLY A 83 -2.92 9.48 4.45
C GLY A 83 -2.30 8.95 5.74
N THR A 84 -2.34 9.69 6.85
CA THR A 84 -1.88 9.20 8.15
C THR A 84 -2.74 8.03 8.60
N VAL A 85 -2.15 6.83 8.64
CA VAL A 85 -2.80 5.60 9.10
C VAL A 85 -3.05 5.68 10.61
N LEU A 86 -4.29 5.39 11.02
CA LEU A 86 -4.74 5.39 12.41
C LEU A 86 -4.87 3.97 12.97
N ASP A 87 -5.34 3.05 12.12
CA ASP A 87 -5.53 1.63 12.44
C ASP A 87 -5.63 0.82 11.14
N GLU A 88 -5.26 -0.47 11.18
CA GLU A 88 -5.32 -1.36 10.01
C GLU A 88 -5.82 -2.73 10.43
N LEU A 89 -6.71 -3.34 9.66
CA LEU A 89 -7.08 -4.74 9.77
C LEU A 89 -6.75 -5.43 8.45
N SER A 90 -6.25 -6.65 8.53
CA SER A 90 -6.12 -7.56 7.40
C SER A 90 -6.35 -8.97 7.90
N THR A 91 -7.21 -9.72 7.21
CA THR A 91 -7.48 -11.11 7.56
C THR A 91 -7.91 -11.90 6.33
N LEU A 92 -7.37 -13.11 6.20
CA LEU A 92 -8.01 -14.17 5.44
C LEU A 92 -9.38 -14.49 6.06
N VAL A 93 -10.28 -14.97 5.22
CA VAL A 93 -11.65 -15.34 5.59
C VAL A 93 -11.95 -16.71 5.01
N HIS A 94 -12.46 -17.62 5.83
CA HIS A 94 -12.97 -18.89 5.34
C HIS A 94 -14.30 -18.65 4.58
N PRO A 95 -14.36 -18.88 3.26
CA PRO A 95 -15.52 -18.51 2.46
C PRO A 95 -16.64 -19.56 2.49
N ASP A 96 -16.48 -20.68 3.21
CA ASP A 96 -17.42 -21.82 3.25
C ASP A 96 -17.79 -22.38 1.87
N ARG A 97 -16.88 -22.22 0.90
CA ARG A 97 -17.00 -22.73 -0.46
C ARG A 97 -15.61 -22.84 -1.10
N PRO A 98 -15.45 -23.64 -2.16
CA PRO A 98 -14.19 -23.69 -2.90
C PRO A 98 -13.85 -22.35 -3.57
N ILE A 99 -12.57 -22.01 -3.60
CA ILE A 99 -12.02 -20.89 -4.36
C ILE A 99 -11.80 -21.33 -5.82
N LEU A 100 -12.28 -20.55 -6.78
CA LEU A 100 -12.10 -20.86 -8.20
C LEU A 100 -10.62 -20.72 -8.61
N ALA A 101 -10.12 -21.66 -9.41
CA ALA A 101 -8.73 -21.64 -9.90
C ALA A 101 -8.36 -20.32 -10.61
N ALA A 102 -9.31 -19.72 -11.35
CA ALA A 102 -9.10 -18.43 -12.00
C ALA A 102 -8.89 -17.27 -11.01
N SER A 103 -9.48 -17.34 -9.81
CA SER A 103 -9.30 -16.35 -8.75
C SER A 103 -8.00 -16.61 -8.00
N GLN A 104 -7.72 -17.88 -7.69
CA GLN A 104 -6.43 -18.29 -7.12
C GLN A 104 -5.24 -17.84 -7.99
N GLN A 105 -5.34 -17.89 -9.32
CA GLN A 105 -4.31 -17.38 -10.23
C GLN A 105 -4.06 -15.86 -10.12
N ILE A 106 -5.04 -15.10 -9.61
CA ILE A 106 -4.96 -13.64 -9.45
C ILE A 106 -4.31 -13.28 -8.12
N HIS A 107 -4.89 -13.72 -7.00
CA HIS A 107 -4.49 -13.31 -5.65
C HIS A 107 -3.63 -14.34 -4.89
N GLY A 108 -3.50 -15.56 -5.42
CA GLY A 108 -2.70 -16.64 -4.83
C GLY A 108 -3.31 -17.28 -3.59
N ILE A 109 -4.63 -17.15 -3.39
CA ILE A 109 -5.33 -17.72 -2.22
C ILE A 109 -6.03 -18.98 -2.67
N ASP A 110 -5.79 -20.08 -1.96
CA ASP A 110 -6.40 -21.39 -2.19
C ASP A 110 -7.12 -21.89 -0.94
N ASP A 111 -7.83 -23.01 -1.08
CA ASP A 111 -8.63 -23.59 0.00
C ASP A 111 -7.77 -23.99 1.21
N ALA A 112 -6.50 -24.37 1.01
CA ALA A 112 -5.60 -24.75 2.09
C ALA A 112 -5.21 -23.54 2.95
N VAL A 113 -4.92 -22.40 2.30
CA VAL A 113 -4.54 -21.15 2.97
C VAL A 113 -5.67 -20.58 3.84
N VAL A 114 -6.94 -20.78 3.45
CA VAL A 114 -8.10 -20.26 4.21
C VAL A 114 -8.74 -21.27 5.16
N ALA A 115 -8.29 -22.54 5.16
CA ALA A 115 -8.88 -23.61 5.96
C ALA A 115 -8.95 -23.27 7.47
N GLY A 116 -7.90 -22.63 7.99
CA GLY A 116 -7.82 -22.18 9.38
C GLY A 116 -8.30 -20.74 9.62
N ALA A 117 -8.75 -20.01 8.60
CA ALA A 117 -9.13 -18.60 8.72
C ALA A 117 -10.51 -18.44 9.43
N PRO A 118 -10.76 -17.29 10.09
CA PRO A 118 -12.08 -17.00 10.65
C PRO A 118 -13.14 -16.86 9.55
N ARG A 119 -14.41 -17.12 9.87
CA ARG A 119 -15.53 -16.83 8.97
C ARG A 119 -15.88 -15.34 9.03
N PHE A 120 -16.56 -14.84 8.00
CA PHE A 120 -16.96 -13.42 7.94
C PHE A 120 -17.75 -12.97 9.19
N ALA A 121 -18.62 -13.83 9.72
CA ALA A 121 -19.41 -13.56 10.92
C ALA A 121 -18.56 -13.20 12.16
N GLU A 122 -17.35 -13.76 12.26
CA GLU A 122 -16.43 -13.57 13.38
C GLU A 122 -15.67 -12.25 13.29
N ILE A 123 -15.43 -11.74 12.06
CA ILE A 123 -14.67 -10.50 11.81
C ILE A 123 -15.55 -9.29 11.50
N ALA A 124 -16.86 -9.49 11.30
CA ALA A 124 -17.80 -8.42 10.95
C ALA A 124 -17.83 -7.27 11.98
N GLY A 125 -17.68 -7.58 13.28
CA GLY A 125 -17.60 -6.55 14.32
C GLY A 125 -16.38 -5.65 14.16
N ASN A 126 -15.21 -6.23 13.88
CA ASN A 126 -13.97 -5.47 13.66
C ASN A 126 -14.08 -4.54 12.44
N LEU A 127 -14.70 -5.00 11.34
CA LEU A 127 -14.93 -4.16 10.17
C LEU A 127 -15.88 -3.00 10.46
N LEU A 128 -17.00 -3.27 11.15
CA LEU A 128 -17.97 -2.23 11.52
C LEU A 128 -17.34 -1.17 12.43
N ASP A 129 -16.46 -1.56 13.35
CA ASP A 129 -15.75 -0.64 14.24
C ASP A 129 -14.79 0.27 13.46
N LEU A 130 -14.05 -0.29 12.49
CA LEU A 130 -13.19 0.51 11.62
C LEU A 130 -13.97 1.44 10.70
N MET A 131 -15.13 1.03 10.19
CA MET A 131 -15.99 1.81 9.30
C MET A 131 -16.86 2.85 10.04
N ARG A 132 -16.90 2.79 11.38
CA ARG A 132 -17.72 3.69 12.21
C ARG A 132 -17.22 5.12 12.14
N ASP A 133 -18.15 6.03 11.84
CA ASP A 133 -17.94 7.47 11.73
C ASP A 133 -16.86 7.86 10.70
N THR A 134 -16.74 7.06 9.63
CA THR A 134 -15.82 7.34 8.52
C THR A 134 -16.55 7.36 7.18
N VAL A 135 -15.88 7.90 6.17
CA VAL A 135 -16.24 7.66 4.77
C VAL A 135 -15.48 6.41 4.32
N VAL A 136 -16.22 5.37 3.93
CA VAL A 136 -15.60 4.16 3.37
C VAL A 136 -15.11 4.44 1.97
N VAL A 137 -13.89 4.01 1.67
CA VAL A 137 -13.22 4.26 0.40
C VAL A 137 -12.84 2.93 -0.22
N THR A 138 -13.16 2.71 -1.48
CA THR A 138 -12.63 1.56 -2.22
C THR A 138 -12.16 1.99 -3.61
N HIS A 139 -11.36 1.17 -4.28
CA HIS A 139 -11.00 1.48 -5.65
C HIS A 139 -12.18 1.25 -6.59
N ASN A 140 -12.86 0.11 -6.49
CA ASN A 140 -13.99 -0.24 -7.35
C ASN A 140 -15.26 -0.50 -6.53
N ARG A 141 -15.86 0.56 -5.99
CA ARG A 141 -17.00 0.50 -5.06
C ARG A 141 -18.08 -0.51 -5.44
N ALA A 142 -18.49 -0.57 -6.71
CA ALA A 142 -19.57 -1.47 -7.12
C ALA A 142 -19.25 -2.96 -6.86
N PHE A 143 -17.98 -3.35 -6.94
CA PHE A 143 -17.53 -4.70 -6.63
C PHE A 143 -17.53 -4.92 -5.11
N ASP A 144 -16.81 -4.08 -4.36
CA ASP A 144 -16.66 -4.23 -2.90
C ASP A 144 -18.01 -4.14 -2.16
N GLU A 145 -18.86 -3.21 -2.59
CA GLU A 145 -20.21 -2.98 -2.06
C GLU A 145 -21.09 -4.21 -2.21
N ALA A 146 -21.04 -4.88 -3.37
CA ALA A 146 -21.83 -6.08 -3.61
C ALA A 146 -21.42 -7.21 -2.67
N PHE A 147 -20.12 -7.48 -2.53
CA PHE A 147 -19.62 -8.55 -1.66
C PHE A 147 -19.87 -8.25 -0.18
N LEU A 148 -19.52 -7.05 0.31
CA LEU A 148 -19.79 -6.68 1.70
C LEU A 148 -21.29 -6.63 1.99
N GLY A 149 -22.10 -6.12 1.07
CA GLY A 149 -23.55 -6.09 1.18
C GLY A 149 -24.13 -7.50 1.39
N HIS A 150 -23.70 -8.48 0.58
CA HIS A 150 -24.13 -9.88 0.75
C HIS A 150 -23.64 -10.48 2.06
N GLU A 151 -22.36 -10.28 2.43
CA GLU A 151 -21.83 -10.84 3.66
C GLU A 151 -22.50 -10.25 4.91
N PHE A 152 -22.81 -8.94 4.93
CA PHE A 152 -23.60 -8.33 5.99
C PHE A 152 -25.08 -8.76 5.96
N ALA A 153 -25.69 -8.91 4.79
CA ALA A 153 -27.06 -9.40 4.67
C ALA A 153 -27.24 -10.80 5.27
N ARG A 154 -26.24 -11.68 5.08
CA ARG A 154 -26.20 -13.03 5.69
C ARG A 154 -26.15 -13.02 7.22
N LEU A 155 -25.74 -11.89 7.81
CA LEU A 155 -25.75 -11.67 9.26
C LEU A 155 -27.00 -10.90 9.74
N GLY A 156 -28.00 -10.70 8.88
CA GLY A 156 -29.19 -9.91 9.20
C GLY A 156 -28.96 -8.40 9.19
N LEU A 157 -27.88 -7.92 8.55
CA LEU A 157 -27.46 -6.52 8.55
C LEU A 157 -27.68 -5.82 7.20
N ALA A 158 -28.62 -6.29 6.38
CA ALA A 158 -28.90 -5.74 5.05
C ALA A 158 -29.33 -4.26 5.04
N GLY A 159 -29.75 -3.70 6.18
CA GLY A 159 -30.23 -2.32 6.29
C GLY A 159 -29.17 -1.28 6.67
N ILE A 160 -27.93 -1.69 6.96
CA ILE A 160 -26.89 -0.73 7.36
C ILE A 160 -26.47 0.15 6.17
N ARG A 161 -26.17 1.42 6.44
CA ARG A 161 -25.79 2.41 5.42
C ARG A 161 -24.54 3.16 5.84
N ILE A 162 -23.56 3.29 4.94
CA ILE A 162 -22.29 3.98 5.24
C ILE A 162 -21.91 4.89 4.06
N PRO A 163 -21.43 6.13 4.25
CA PRO A 163 -20.92 6.94 3.15
C PRO A 163 -19.80 6.21 2.40
N GLY A 164 -19.94 6.02 1.09
CA GLY A 164 -18.99 5.27 0.26
C GLY A 164 -18.46 6.05 -0.94
N LEU A 165 -17.15 6.25 -0.97
CA LEU A 165 -16.39 6.93 -2.00
C LEU A 165 -15.63 5.93 -2.88
N CYS A 166 -15.70 6.14 -4.20
CA CYS A 166 -15.02 5.31 -5.19
C CYS A 166 -13.80 6.07 -5.75
N THR A 167 -12.59 5.59 -5.49
CA THR A 167 -11.39 6.27 -6.03
C THR A 167 -11.29 6.09 -7.54
N LEU A 168 -11.73 4.97 -8.13
CA LEU A 168 -11.82 4.81 -9.59
C LEU A 168 -12.70 5.89 -10.23
N ALA A 169 -13.88 6.16 -9.65
CA ALA A 169 -14.76 7.22 -10.13
C ALA A 169 -14.12 8.60 -9.96
N THR A 170 -13.41 8.80 -8.85
CA THR A 170 -12.69 10.05 -8.52
C THR A 170 -11.57 10.30 -9.52
N VAL A 171 -10.64 9.35 -9.73
CA VAL A 171 -9.52 9.53 -10.66
C VAL A 171 -10.03 9.75 -12.07
N ARG A 172 -10.99 8.95 -12.55
CA ARG A 172 -11.58 9.17 -13.87
C ARG A 172 -12.31 10.51 -13.98
N GLY A 173 -12.76 11.07 -12.86
CA GLY A 173 -13.50 12.34 -12.82
C GLY A 173 -12.58 13.54 -12.95
N HIS A 174 -11.39 13.44 -12.38
CA HIS A 174 -10.52 14.59 -12.16
C HIS A 174 -9.16 14.51 -12.85
N THR A 175 -8.80 13.37 -13.45
CA THR A 175 -7.48 13.14 -14.04
C THR A 175 -7.56 12.54 -15.44
N ASP A 176 -6.54 12.77 -16.26
CA ASP A 176 -6.39 12.22 -17.62
C ASP A 176 -5.25 11.19 -17.66
N LEU A 177 -5.47 10.06 -16.96
CA LEU A 177 -4.46 9.00 -16.86
C LEU A 177 -4.54 8.03 -18.05
N PRO A 178 -3.41 7.41 -18.45
CA PRO A 178 -3.38 6.39 -19.49
C PRO A 178 -4.16 5.11 -19.11
N GLY A 179 -4.36 4.88 -17.81
CA GLY A 179 -5.13 3.75 -17.30
C GLY A 179 -5.64 4.02 -15.89
N TYR A 180 -6.74 3.34 -15.54
CA TYR A 180 -7.46 3.53 -14.28
C TYR A 180 -7.55 2.28 -13.42
N ARG A 181 -6.80 1.21 -13.75
CA ARG A 181 -6.58 0.14 -12.77
C ARG A 181 -5.73 0.70 -11.64
N LEU A 182 -5.89 0.20 -10.41
CA LEU A 182 -5.17 0.73 -9.24
C LEU A 182 -3.67 0.84 -9.50
N ALA A 183 -3.06 -0.21 -10.05
CA ALA A 183 -1.65 -0.21 -10.39
C ALA A 183 -1.24 0.86 -11.41
N GLY A 184 -2.07 1.07 -12.44
CA GLY A 184 -1.87 2.14 -13.42
C GLY A 184 -1.98 3.52 -12.79
N VAL A 185 -2.94 3.72 -11.88
CA VAL A 185 -3.10 4.99 -11.14
C VAL A 185 -1.88 5.24 -10.26
N VAL A 186 -1.47 4.25 -9.46
CA VAL A 186 -0.28 4.35 -8.61
C VAL A 186 0.95 4.66 -9.46
N LYS A 187 1.13 3.97 -10.60
CA LYS A 187 2.23 4.21 -11.53
C LYS A 187 2.21 5.63 -12.09
N SER A 188 1.06 6.13 -12.52
CA SER A 188 0.94 7.47 -13.09
C SER A 188 1.19 8.56 -12.07
N LEU A 189 0.72 8.38 -10.83
CA LEU A 189 0.92 9.37 -9.79
C LEU A 189 2.35 9.30 -9.22
N SER A 190 2.93 8.10 -9.06
CA SER A 190 4.16 7.91 -8.26
C SER A 190 5.42 7.70 -9.10
N GLY A 191 5.25 7.39 -10.40
CA GLY A 191 6.35 6.91 -11.23
C GLY A 191 6.78 5.47 -10.93
N ALA A 192 6.25 4.80 -9.91
CA ALA A 192 6.57 3.41 -9.54
C ALA A 192 5.35 2.50 -9.63
N TRP A 193 5.55 1.25 -10.03
CA TRP A 193 4.48 0.24 -9.94
C TRP A 193 4.25 -0.16 -8.48
N PRO A 194 3.02 -0.55 -8.09
CA PRO A 194 2.80 -1.16 -6.79
C PRO A 194 3.71 -2.35 -6.61
N LYS A 195 4.17 -2.57 -5.39
CA LYS A 195 5.08 -3.69 -5.09
C LYS A 195 4.35 -5.03 -5.14
N ARG A 196 3.04 -5.06 -4.84
CA ARG A 196 2.20 -6.27 -4.71
C ARG A 196 0.78 -5.93 -5.12
N GLU A 197 0.36 -6.44 -6.26
CA GLU A 197 -1.04 -6.39 -6.69
C GLU A 197 -1.77 -7.63 -6.16
N HIS A 198 -3.08 -7.51 -5.93
CA HIS A 198 -3.93 -8.60 -5.45
C HIS A 198 -3.56 -9.04 -4.03
N ASN A 199 -3.22 -8.03 -3.22
CA ASN A 199 -3.09 -8.15 -1.79
C ASN A 199 -3.92 -7.07 -1.12
N ALA A 200 -5.03 -7.48 -0.49
CA ALA A 200 -6.03 -6.57 0.03
C ALA A 200 -5.42 -5.46 0.92
N LEU A 201 -4.43 -5.77 1.75
CA LEU A 201 -3.78 -4.77 2.62
C LEU A 201 -2.91 -3.78 1.83
N ASP A 202 -2.08 -4.27 0.91
CA ASP A 202 -1.25 -3.41 0.07
C ASP A 202 -2.09 -2.60 -0.94
N ASP A 203 -3.20 -3.14 -1.43
CA ASP A 203 -4.17 -2.46 -2.29
C ASP A 203 -4.98 -1.41 -1.53
N CYS A 204 -5.37 -1.68 -0.27
CA CYS A 204 -5.92 -0.68 0.65
C CYS A 204 -4.94 0.48 0.87
N ARG A 205 -3.70 0.18 1.22
CA ARG A 205 -2.65 1.20 1.44
C ARG A 205 -2.42 2.02 0.17
N SER A 206 -2.41 1.37 -0.99
CA SER A 206 -2.24 2.04 -2.28
C SER A 206 -3.43 2.95 -2.61
N THR A 207 -4.66 2.49 -2.36
CA THR A 207 -5.88 3.27 -2.58
C THR A 207 -5.99 4.46 -1.62
N GLY A 208 -5.63 4.28 -0.35
CA GLY A 208 -5.59 5.37 0.63
C GLY A 208 -4.57 6.45 0.25
N ARG A 209 -3.39 6.01 -0.19
CA ARG A 209 -2.35 6.88 -0.73
C ARG A 209 -2.81 7.64 -1.97
N VAL A 210 -3.48 6.99 -2.93
CA VAL A 210 -4.10 7.65 -4.09
C VAL A 210 -5.06 8.75 -3.64
N LEU A 211 -5.95 8.47 -2.68
CA LEU A 211 -6.88 9.48 -2.16
C LEU A 211 -6.13 10.67 -1.55
N ALA A 212 -5.17 10.42 -0.66
CA ALA A 212 -4.38 11.47 -0.02
C ALA A 212 -3.64 12.35 -1.05
N THR A 213 -3.03 11.74 -2.06
CA THR A 213 -2.35 12.46 -3.16
C THR A 213 -3.31 13.33 -3.95
N LEU A 214 -4.52 12.81 -4.26
CA LEU A 214 -5.53 13.60 -4.96
C LEU A 214 -5.97 14.82 -4.14
N LEU A 215 -6.15 14.66 -2.82
CA LEU A 215 -6.53 15.74 -1.91
C LEU A 215 -5.40 16.76 -1.67
N ALA A 216 -4.14 16.33 -1.74
CA ALA A 216 -2.97 17.16 -1.51
C ALA A 216 -2.54 17.96 -2.75
N THR A 217 -2.69 17.38 -3.95
CA THR A 217 -2.07 17.91 -5.18
C THR A 217 -3.06 18.43 -6.21
N GLY A 218 -4.36 18.34 -5.92
CA GLY A 218 -5.41 18.92 -6.75
C GLY A 218 -5.19 20.42 -6.97
N PRO A 219 -5.13 20.91 -8.24
CA PRO A 219 -4.92 22.33 -8.52
C PRO A 219 -6.12 23.19 -8.11
N THR A 220 -7.29 22.57 -7.97
CA THR A 220 -8.47 23.15 -7.34
C THR A 220 -8.82 22.29 -6.15
N ARG A 221 -9.25 22.93 -5.05
CA ARG A 221 -9.73 22.24 -3.87
C ARG A 221 -10.85 21.26 -4.25
N LEU A 222 -10.68 20.01 -3.86
CA LEU A 222 -11.76 19.02 -3.90
C LEU A 222 -12.59 19.12 -2.62
N THR A 223 -13.90 19.00 -2.77
CA THR A 223 -14.88 18.98 -1.69
C THR A 223 -15.68 17.69 -1.73
N LEU A 224 -16.05 17.17 -0.57
CA LEU A 224 -16.90 16.00 -0.44
C LEU A 224 -18.37 16.40 -0.63
N THR A 225 -19.13 15.65 -1.42
CA THR A 225 -20.59 15.87 -1.53
C THR A 225 -21.24 15.77 -0.16
N PRO A 226 -22.31 16.55 0.10
CA PRO A 226 -23.06 16.41 1.33
C PRO A 226 -23.46 14.95 1.58
N THR A 227 -22.96 14.38 2.68
CA THR A 227 -23.29 13.00 3.06
C THR A 227 -24.69 12.99 3.66
N ALA A 228 -25.54 12.06 3.21
CA ALA A 228 -26.83 11.86 3.86
C ALA A 228 -26.59 11.42 5.32
N ARG A 229 -27.44 11.85 6.25
CA ARG A 229 -27.42 11.30 7.61
C ARG A 229 -27.70 9.80 7.53
N VAL A 230 -26.74 8.99 7.96
CA VAL A 230 -26.89 7.54 8.08
C VAL A 230 -27.21 7.19 9.54
N ALA A 231 -27.96 6.11 9.74
CA ALA A 231 -28.17 5.57 11.07
C ALA A 231 -26.84 5.08 11.67
N PRO A 232 -26.64 5.15 12.99
CA PRO A 232 -25.46 4.59 13.62
C PRO A 232 -25.29 3.11 13.28
N LEU A 233 -24.05 2.68 13.04
CA LEU A 233 -23.76 1.28 12.80
C LEU A 233 -24.07 0.44 14.05
N PRO A 234 -24.61 -0.77 13.89
CA PRO A 234 -24.90 -1.65 15.02
C PRO A 234 -23.60 -1.96 15.78
N ALA A 235 -23.72 -2.12 17.10
CA ALA A 235 -22.64 -2.67 17.91
C ALA A 235 -22.61 -4.19 17.72
N ARG A 236 -21.44 -4.75 17.43
CA ARG A 236 -21.22 -6.19 17.33
C ARG A 236 -19.87 -6.49 17.96
N SER A 237 -19.77 -7.60 18.69
CA SER A 237 -18.51 -8.00 19.30
C SER A 237 -17.43 -8.15 18.23
N SER A 238 -16.33 -7.42 18.36
CA SER A 238 -15.17 -7.57 17.51
C SER A 238 -14.49 -8.91 17.86
N GLY A 239 -14.23 -9.74 16.85
CA GLY A 239 -13.50 -10.98 17.01
C GLY A 239 -12.06 -10.72 17.44
N ARG A 240 -11.52 -11.61 18.28
CA ARG A 240 -10.12 -11.55 18.72
C ARG A 240 -9.15 -12.27 17.78
N ARG A 241 -9.67 -13.14 16.92
CA ARG A 241 -8.88 -13.98 16.01
C ARG A 241 -8.88 -13.37 14.62
N LEU A 242 -7.78 -12.68 14.29
CA LEU A 242 -7.48 -12.26 12.92
C LEU A 242 -6.46 -13.23 12.34
N TYR A 243 -6.46 -13.37 11.01
CA TYR A 243 -5.56 -14.24 10.28
C TYR A 243 -4.89 -13.44 9.14
N PRO A 244 -3.97 -12.50 9.45
CA PRO A 244 -3.39 -11.61 8.46
C PRO A 244 -2.60 -12.40 7.43
N ARG A 245 -2.77 -12.11 6.14
CA ARG A 245 -2.06 -12.85 5.10
C ARG A 245 -0.60 -12.40 4.99
N MET A 246 0.33 -13.25 5.42
CA MET A 246 1.75 -13.04 5.17
C MET A 246 2.13 -13.56 3.78
N VAL A 247 2.47 -12.66 2.85
CA VAL A 247 2.86 -13.01 1.47
C VAL A 247 4.36 -12.79 1.28
N GLN A 248 5.01 -13.54 0.36
CA GLN A 248 6.37 -13.27 -0.14
C GLN A 248 7.53 -13.37 0.87
N VAL A 249 7.48 -14.32 1.82
CA VAL A 249 8.71 -14.72 2.51
C VAL A 249 9.68 -15.30 1.48
N ARG A 250 10.78 -14.59 1.21
CA ARG A 250 11.77 -15.02 0.20
C ARG A 250 12.69 -16.07 0.82
N SER A 251 12.92 -17.16 0.09
CA SER A 251 14.02 -18.07 0.38
C SER A 251 15.36 -17.44 -0.02
N GLY A 252 16.45 -17.85 0.64
CA GLY A 252 17.79 -17.35 0.35
C GLY A 252 18.61 -16.98 1.59
N PRO A 253 19.72 -16.24 1.41
CA PRO A 253 20.46 -15.62 2.51
C PRO A 253 19.52 -14.75 3.36
N TYR A 254 19.93 -14.47 4.59
CA TYR A 254 19.20 -13.81 5.69
C TYR A 254 18.49 -12.46 5.42
N THR A 255 18.32 -12.03 4.17
CA THR A 255 17.59 -10.84 3.79
C THR A 255 16.10 -11.14 3.70
N GLY A 256 15.27 -10.54 4.57
CA GLY A 256 13.82 -10.56 4.40
C GLY A 256 12.98 -10.69 5.67
N VAL A 257 13.54 -11.20 6.77
CA VAL A 257 12.82 -11.33 8.06
C VAL A 257 12.51 -9.96 8.66
N GLU A 258 13.48 -9.05 8.56
CA GLU A 258 13.37 -7.65 8.94
C GLU A 258 12.26 -6.92 8.15
N ASN A 259 11.94 -7.43 6.96
CA ASN A 259 10.91 -6.87 6.10
C ASN A 259 9.53 -7.50 6.33
N LEU A 260 9.39 -8.52 7.19
CA LEU A 260 8.11 -9.20 7.42
C LEU A 260 7.06 -8.26 8.01
N ALA A 261 7.49 -7.31 8.82
CA ALA A 261 6.67 -6.30 9.46
C ALA A 261 5.84 -5.48 8.45
N GLN A 262 6.29 -5.38 7.20
CA GLN A 262 5.60 -4.62 6.16
C GLN A 262 4.35 -5.35 5.62
N PHE A 263 4.29 -6.68 5.71
CA PHE A 263 3.14 -7.46 5.24
C PHE A 263 2.01 -7.54 6.28
N LEU A 264 2.32 -7.16 7.52
CA LEU A 264 1.39 -7.26 8.62
C LEU A 264 0.67 -5.92 8.85
N PRO A 265 -0.59 -5.97 9.33
CA PRO A 265 -1.32 -4.77 9.68
C PRO A 265 -0.71 -4.12 10.92
N ALA A 266 -0.74 -2.80 10.98
CA ALA A 266 -0.39 -2.00 12.15
C ALA A 266 -1.49 -2.01 13.24
N HIS A 267 -2.43 -2.97 13.18
CA HIS A 267 -3.63 -3.07 14.02
C HIS A 267 -3.34 -2.85 15.51
N ARG A 268 -4.17 -2.05 16.17
CA ARG A 268 -4.03 -1.78 17.62
C ARG A 268 -4.42 -2.94 18.52
N ALA A 269 -5.34 -3.81 18.09
CA ALA A 269 -5.77 -4.94 18.92
C ALA A 269 -4.88 -6.18 18.65
N ALA A 270 -4.20 -6.65 19.69
CA ALA A 270 -3.37 -7.85 19.65
C ALA A 270 -4.20 -9.08 20.03
N ALA A 271 -4.09 -10.16 19.25
CA ALA A 271 -4.08 -11.48 19.85
C ALA A 271 -2.68 -11.72 20.45
N PRO A 272 -2.56 -12.34 21.62
CA PRO A 272 -1.25 -12.66 22.17
C PRO A 272 -0.54 -13.69 21.28
N ALA A 273 0.77 -13.49 21.07
CA ALA A 273 1.65 -14.42 20.38
C ALA A 273 1.88 -15.75 21.15
N SER A 274 1.16 -16.00 22.24
CA SER A 274 1.29 -17.20 23.09
C SER A 274 0.43 -18.38 22.60
N SER A 275 0.15 -18.45 21.30
CA SER A 275 -0.46 -19.62 20.68
C SER A 275 0.62 -20.61 20.23
N SER A 276 0.26 -21.88 20.04
CA SER A 276 1.17 -22.88 19.46
C SER A 276 1.75 -22.43 18.10
N ALA A 277 0.97 -21.67 17.31
CA ALA A 277 1.44 -21.06 16.07
C ALA A 277 2.48 -19.96 16.29
N GLY A 278 2.35 -19.17 17.36
CA GLY A 278 3.36 -18.18 17.75
C GLY A 278 4.67 -18.83 18.25
N GLU A 279 4.55 -19.96 18.95
CA GLU A 279 5.71 -20.78 19.33
C GLU A 279 6.39 -21.41 18.11
N GLU A 280 5.62 -21.93 17.14
CA GLU A 280 6.15 -22.44 15.88
C GLU A 280 6.85 -21.35 15.08
N TYR A 281 6.24 -20.17 14.96
CA TYR A 281 6.84 -19.00 14.33
C TYR A 281 8.20 -18.69 14.96
N ALA A 282 8.24 -18.58 16.30
CA ALA A 282 9.46 -18.31 17.06
C ALA A 282 10.54 -19.39 16.83
N ALA A 283 10.16 -20.66 16.82
CA ALA A 283 11.06 -21.78 16.57
C ALA A 283 11.66 -21.73 15.17
N LEU A 284 10.86 -21.42 14.14
CA LEU A 284 11.33 -21.27 12.76
C LEU A 284 12.33 -20.12 12.63
N VAL A 285 12.04 -18.95 13.22
CA VAL A 285 12.96 -17.81 13.22
C VAL A 285 14.29 -18.14 13.91
N LEU A 286 14.26 -18.87 15.03
CA LEU A 286 15.48 -19.30 15.72
C LEU A 286 16.26 -20.35 14.91
N ALA A 287 15.58 -21.28 14.23
CA ALA A 287 16.22 -22.24 13.34
C ALA A 287 16.95 -21.50 12.19
N MET A 288 16.29 -20.50 11.59
CA MET A 288 16.89 -19.63 10.58
C MET A 288 18.12 -18.89 11.11
N ALA A 289 18.07 -18.41 12.36
CA ALA A 289 19.20 -17.73 13.03
C ALA A 289 20.46 -18.57 13.06
N ARG A 290 20.29 -19.88 13.21
CA ARG A 290 21.40 -20.83 13.24
C ARG A 290 21.88 -21.19 11.83
N SER A 291 20.98 -21.48 10.88
CA SER A 291 21.33 -21.89 9.52
C SER A 291 21.84 -20.74 8.64
N LYS A 292 21.55 -19.48 9.01
CA LYS A 292 21.83 -18.27 8.22
C LYS A 292 21.19 -18.24 6.84
N SER A 293 20.19 -19.11 6.62
CA SER A 293 19.49 -19.25 5.36
C SER A 293 18.08 -19.77 5.60
N LEU A 294 17.17 -19.42 4.70
CA LEU A 294 15.80 -19.90 4.72
C LEU A 294 15.52 -20.77 3.49
N GLY A 295 15.17 -22.04 3.73
CA GLY A 295 14.66 -22.92 2.69
C GLY A 295 13.27 -22.47 2.23
N GLN A 296 12.88 -22.82 1.00
CA GLN A 296 11.56 -22.45 0.45
C GLN A 296 10.40 -23.00 1.29
N HIS A 297 10.53 -24.22 1.80
CA HIS A 297 9.52 -24.85 2.65
C HIS A 297 9.39 -24.11 4.00
N ASP A 298 10.50 -23.74 4.61
CA ASP A 298 10.52 -23.00 5.87
C ASP A 298 9.95 -21.58 5.70
N ALA A 299 10.18 -20.95 4.55
CA ALA A 299 9.57 -19.66 4.22
C ALA A 299 8.04 -19.72 4.18
N ALA A 300 7.49 -20.77 3.56
CA ALA A 300 6.04 -21.00 3.53
C ALA A 300 5.48 -21.29 4.93
N ARG A 301 6.17 -22.14 5.72
CA ARG A 301 5.77 -22.43 7.10
C ARG A 301 5.80 -21.20 8.00
N LEU A 302 6.83 -20.36 7.86
CA LEU A 302 6.94 -19.11 8.61
C LEU A 302 5.75 -18.20 8.32
N ALA A 303 5.34 -18.08 7.05
CA ALA A 303 4.16 -17.34 6.63
C ALA A 303 2.86 -17.90 7.22
N SER A 304 2.68 -19.22 7.18
CA SER A 304 1.51 -19.88 7.78
C SER A 304 1.46 -19.61 9.30
N ALA A 305 2.55 -19.90 10.01
CA ALA A 305 2.64 -19.74 11.45
C ALA A 305 2.39 -18.28 11.89
N ALA A 306 2.92 -17.30 11.17
CA ALA A 306 2.66 -15.88 11.43
C ALA A 306 1.18 -15.51 11.24
N SER A 307 0.56 -16.03 10.18
CA SER A 307 -0.84 -15.77 9.85
C SER A 307 -1.77 -16.43 10.88
N GLU A 308 -1.52 -17.69 11.24
CA GLU A 308 -2.25 -18.47 12.25
C GLU A 308 -2.14 -17.89 13.65
N ALA A 309 -0.96 -17.34 13.99
CA ALA A 309 -0.73 -16.63 15.24
C ALA A 309 -1.42 -15.26 15.29
N GLY A 310 -1.97 -14.78 14.16
CA GLY A 310 -2.62 -13.48 14.08
C GLY A 310 -1.64 -12.31 14.27
N LEU A 311 -0.38 -12.48 13.83
CA LEU A 311 0.67 -11.49 14.09
C LEU A 311 0.34 -10.14 13.43
N THR A 312 0.39 -9.08 14.23
CA THR A 312 0.39 -7.69 13.75
C THR A 312 1.84 -7.21 13.62
N ARG A 313 2.04 -6.03 13.04
CA ARG A 313 3.37 -5.40 13.00
C ARG A 313 3.98 -5.26 14.40
N GLY A 314 3.18 -4.82 15.37
CA GLY A 314 3.59 -4.68 16.76
C GLY A 314 3.84 -6.03 17.43
N GLY A 315 2.96 -7.02 17.18
CA GLY A 315 3.12 -8.38 17.70
C GLY A 315 4.39 -9.06 17.19
N LEU A 316 4.70 -8.89 15.90
CA LEU A 316 5.94 -9.37 15.29
C LEU A 316 7.18 -8.72 15.93
N ALA A 317 7.18 -7.40 16.06
CA ALA A 317 8.29 -6.67 16.68
C ALA A 317 8.52 -7.09 18.14
N ALA A 318 7.44 -7.30 18.89
CA ALA A 318 7.51 -7.81 20.26
C ALA A 318 8.06 -9.24 20.32
N ALA A 319 7.59 -10.13 19.44
CA ALA A 319 8.09 -11.51 19.35
C ALA A 319 9.58 -11.54 18.97
N HIS A 320 9.99 -10.75 17.99
CA HIS A 320 11.38 -10.59 17.59
C HIS A 320 12.27 -10.06 18.73
N LEU A 321 11.81 -9.04 19.45
CA LEU A 321 12.54 -8.51 20.59
C LEU A 321 12.66 -9.54 21.72
N ALA A 322 11.60 -10.28 22.02
CA ALA A 322 11.60 -11.33 23.03
C ALA A 322 12.58 -12.47 22.66
N LEU A 323 12.59 -12.89 21.39
CA LEU A 323 13.54 -13.87 20.87
C LEU A 323 15.00 -13.42 21.03
N TRP A 324 15.28 -12.17 20.66
CA TRP A 324 16.60 -11.58 20.82
C TRP A 324 17.02 -11.51 22.29
N GLN A 325 16.11 -11.04 23.16
CA GLN A 325 16.34 -10.95 24.61
C GLN A 325 16.59 -12.32 25.22
N ALA A 326 15.81 -13.35 24.87
CA ALA A 326 16.00 -14.70 25.37
C ALA A 326 17.40 -15.23 24.99
N ARG A 327 17.86 -14.97 23.76
CA ARG A 327 19.22 -15.33 23.35
C ARG A 327 20.28 -14.57 24.14
N HIS A 328 20.10 -13.26 24.35
CA HIS A 328 21.03 -12.45 25.14
C HIS A 328 21.15 -12.98 26.59
N HIS A 329 20.03 -13.25 27.27
CA HIS A 329 20.04 -13.77 28.64
C HIS A 329 20.62 -15.20 28.76
N SER A 330 20.63 -15.97 27.67
CA SER A 330 21.24 -17.31 27.66
C SER A 330 22.77 -17.29 27.67
N ILE A 331 23.39 -16.14 27.42
CA ILE A 331 24.84 -15.98 27.36
C ILE A 331 25.33 -15.48 28.73
N PRO A 332 26.26 -16.18 29.40
CA PRO A 332 26.82 -15.73 30.68
C PRO A 332 27.50 -14.35 30.55
N ALA A 333 27.33 -13.50 31.57
CA ALA A 333 28.02 -12.23 31.64
C ALA A 333 29.47 -12.43 32.14
N PRO A 334 30.46 -11.66 31.63
CA PRO A 334 30.33 -10.65 30.57
C PRO A 334 30.24 -11.30 29.17
N VAL A 335 29.41 -10.73 28.30
CA VAL A 335 29.26 -11.19 26.90
C VAL A 335 30.59 -11.00 26.16
N GLY A 336 31.11 -12.05 25.54
CA GLY A 336 32.32 -11.98 24.73
C GLY A 336 32.06 -11.38 23.34
N ALA A 337 33.11 -10.87 22.68
CA ALA A 337 32.98 -10.23 21.37
C ALA A 337 32.38 -11.14 20.27
N ALA A 338 32.63 -12.45 20.33
CA ALA A 338 32.05 -13.41 19.40
C ALA A 338 30.53 -13.53 19.58
N ASP A 339 30.06 -13.72 20.82
CA ASP A 339 28.64 -13.75 21.15
C ASP A 339 27.95 -12.41 20.86
N ALA A 340 28.64 -11.30 21.14
CA ALA A 340 28.13 -9.97 20.81
C ALA A 340 27.94 -9.81 19.30
N LYS A 341 28.88 -10.26 18.47
CA LYS A 341 28.76 -10.22 17.01
C LYS A 341 27.56 -11.04 16.52
N ASP A 342 27.35 -12.22 17.10
CA ASP A 342 26.19 -13.06 16.79
C ASP A 342 24.87 -12.41 17.23
N LEU A 343 24.84 -11.75 18.39
CA LEU A 343 23.67 -11.00 18.87
C LEU A 343 23.37 -9.76 18.03
N HIS A 344 24.38 -9.02 17.55
CA HIS A 344 24.19 -7.91 16.61
C HIS A 344 23.65 -8.40 15.27
N HIS A 345 24.17 -9.54 14.78
CA HIS A 345 23.67 -10.15 13.56
C HIS A 345 22.20 -10.57 13.72
N LEU A 346 21.87 -11.23 14.84
CA LEU A 346 20.50 -11.61 15.18
C LEU A 346 19.59 -10.37 15.30
N ALA A 347 20.06 -9.29 15.92
CA ALA A 347 19.28 -8.05 16.03
C ALA A 347 18.95 -7.47 14.65
N LYS A 348 19.94 -7.43 13.74
CA LYS A 348 19.74 -6.95 12.37
C LYS A 348 18.70 -7.78 11.62
N VAL A 349 18.85 -9.10 11.71
CA VAL A 349 17.93 -10.08 11.13
C VAL A 349 16.50 -9.89 11.59
N LEU A 350 16.33 -9.68 12.90
CA LEU A 350 15.03 -9.55 13.54
C LEU A 350 14.46 -8.14 13.40
N GLY A 351 15.22 -7.19 12.82
CA GLY A 351 14.81 -5.79 12.74
C GLY A 351 14.72 -5.10 14.10
N VAL A 352 15.52 -5.53 15.09
CA VAL A 352 15.56 -4.98 16.46
C VAL A 352 16.92 -4.37 16.81
N THR A 353 17.65 -3.90 15.81
CA THR A 353 19.01 -3.33 15.97
C THR A 353 19.04 -2.16 16.96
N GLU A 354 18.06 -1.25 16.89
CA GLU A 354 17.99 -0.08 17.77
C GLU A 354 17.80 -0.51 19.23
N GLN A 355 16.86 -1.41 19.49
CA GLN A 355 16.58 -1.93 20.83
C GLN A 355 17.75 -2.77 21.39
N ALA A 356 18.52 -3.40 20.51
CA ALA A 356 19.71 -4.17 20.88
C ALA A 356 20.91 -3.27 21.20
N ALA A 357 21.03 -2.11 20.55
CA ALA A 357 22.17 -1.20 20.71
C ALA A 357 22.30 -0.65 22.14
N ASP A 358 21.18 -0.46 22.84
CA ASP A 358 21.17 -0.01 24.24
C ASP A 358 21.74 -1.05 25.22
N ARG A 359 21.90 -2.30 24.79
CA ARG A 359 22.23 -3.45 25.65
C ARG A 359 23.55 -4.13 25.32
N LEU A 360 24.13 -3.88 24.14
CA LEU A 360 25.42 -4.42 23.74
C LEU A 360 26.32 -3.29 23.25
N PRO A 361 27.59 -3.22 23.69
CA PRO A 361 28.53 -2.28 23.11
C PRO A 361 28.76 -2.63 21.63
N PRO A 362 29.07 -1.64 20.77
CA PRO A 362 29.25 -1.88 19.34
C PRO A 362 30.49 -2.75 19.08
N VAL A 363 30.34 -3.74 18.20
CA VAL A 363 31.48 -4.45 17.60
C VAL A 363 31.86 -3.73 16.31
N THR A 364 33.04 -3.12 16.25
CA THR A 364 33.49 -2.41 15.05
C THR A 364 34.11 -3.38 14.03
N ALA A 365 34.31 -2.90 12.80
CA ALA A 365 34.96 -3.67 11.73
C ALA A 365 36.43 -3.26 11.52
N ASP A 366 37.03 -2.52 12.46
CA ASP A 366 38.34 -1.89 12.30
C ASP A 366 39.49 -2.90 12.10
N LEU A 367 39.35 -4.11 12.64
CA LEU A 367 40.28 -5.23 12.51
C LEU A 367 39.67 -6.40 11.70
N LYS A 368 38.68 -6.12 10.82
CA LYS A 368 38.06 -7.16 10.00
C LYS A 368 39.11 -7.92 9.18
N GLY A 369 39.09 -9.25 9.26
CA GLY A 369 40.04 -10.14 8.57
C GLY A 369 41.35 -10.38 9.32
N TRP A 370 41.59 -9.69 10.44
CA TRP A 370 42.70 -10.00 11.34
C TRP A 370 42.36 -11.21 12.19
N ARG A 371 43.29 -12.16 12.29
CA ARG A 371 43.23 -13.24 13.28
C ARG A 371 44.36 -13.07 14.29
N ILE A 372 43.99 -13.05 15.57
CA ILE A 372 44.89 -12.86 16.70
C ILE A 372 44.84 -14.11 17.55
N VAL A 373 45.99 -14.63 17.98
CA VAL A 373 46.05 -15.83 18.81
C VAL A 373 46.72 -15.48 20.15
N PRO A 374 45.96 -15.46 21.26
CA PRO A 374 46.54 -15.37 22.59
C PRO A 374 47.27 -16.68 22.94
N LEU A 375 48.49 -16.56 23.43
CA LEU A 375 49.32 -17.66 23.92
C LEU A 375 49.47 -17.47 25.43
N GLY A 376 48.91 -18.41 26.21
CA GLY A 376 48.86 -18.34 27.67
C GLY A 376 47.46 -18.01 28.22
N THR A 377 47.33 -18.04 29.55
CA THR A 377 46.05 -17.91 30.26
C THR A 377 45.96 -16.67 31.17
N SER A 378 46.93 -15.76 31.10
CA SER A 378 46.91 -14.56 31.94
C SER A 378 45.74 -13.62 31.63
N ALA A 379 45.46 -12.75 32.60
CA ALA A 379 44.32 -11.83 32.50
C ALA A 379 44.58 -10.78 31.41
N GLU A 380 45.81 -10.29 31.29
CA GLU A 380 46.25 -9.25 30.38
C GLU A 380 46.19 -9.73 28.92
N VAL A 381 46.68 -10.95 28.65
CA VAL A 381 46.59 -11.57 27.32
C VAL A 381 45.11 -11.76 26.91
N ARG A 382 44.26 -12.20 27.84
CA ARG A 382 42.82 -12.35 27.61
C ARG A 382 42.12 -11.02 27.40
N GLU A 383 42.49 -9.97 28.14
CA GLU A 383 41.92 -8.64 28.01
C GLU A 383 42.22 -8.04 26.63
N VAL A 384 43.48 -8.09 26.17
CA VAL A 384 43.87 -7.53 24.87
C VAL A 384 43.23 -8.32 23.72
N ALA A 385 43.18 -9.65 23.83
CA ALA A 385 42.50 -10.49 22.83
C ALA A 385 40.98 -10.22 22.79
N SER A 386 40.34 -10.09 23.95
CA SER A 386 38.91 -9.73 24.07
C SER A 386 38.64 -8.36 23.47
N TRP A 387 39.43 -7.35 23.84
CA TRP A 387 39.36 -5.99 23.31
C TRP A 387 39.53 -5.97 21.79
N ALA A 388 40.51 -6.70 21.24
CA ALA A 388 40.70 -6.78 19.79
C ALA A 388 39.52 -7.45 19.08
N GLY A 389 38.88 -8.43 19.73
CA GLY A 389 37.64 -9.05 19.27
C GLY A 389 36.50 -8.03 19.12
N TRP A 390 36.34 -7.11 20.07
CA TRP A 390 35.37 -6.00 19.99
C TRP A 390 35.65 -5.02 18.85
N HIS A 391 36.89 -4.98 18.36
CA HIS A 391 37.27 -4.22 17.16
C HIS A 391 37.21 -5.04 15.87
N GLY A 392 36.62 -6.24 15.89
CA GLY A 392 36.35 -7.05 14.71
C GLY A 392 37.41 -8.10 14.37
N ALA A 393 38.43 -8.29 15.22
CA ALA A 393 39.41 -9.35 15.05
C ALA A 393 38.83 -10.73 15.38
N THR A 394 39.32 -11.76 14.69
CA THR A 394 39.03 -13.17 15.04
C THR A 394 40.03 -13.67 16.08
N VAL A 395 39.57 -13.96 17.29
CA VAL A 395 40.41 -14.58 18.32
C VAL A 395 40.52 -16.09 18.06
N GLY A 396 41.72 -16.55 17.75
CA GLY A 396 42.01 -17.94 17.40
C GLY A 396 42.61 -18.72 18.57
N VAL A 397 42.33 -20.02 18.64
CA VAL A 397 42.95 -20.93 19.64
C VAL A 397 44.33 -21.40 19.19
N ARG A 398 44.56 -21.53 17.87
CA ARG A 398 45.83 -21.92 17.27
C ARG A 398 46.20 -21.01 16.10
N PRO A 399 47.51 -20.82 15.83
CA PRO A 399 47.99 -20.15 14.63
C PRO A 399 47.49 -20.83 13.34
N SER A 400 47.31 -20.03 12.30
CA SER A 400 46.89 -20.45 10.97
C SER A 400 47.40 -19.46 9.92
N LYS A 401 47.23 -19.75 8.62
CA LYS A 401 47.62 -18.86 7.51
C LYS A 401 47.00 -17.44 7.56
N THR A 402 45.89 -17.27 8.28
CA THR A 402 45.22 -15.98 8.44
C THR A 402 45.64 -15.24 9.70
N THR A 403 46.48 -15.84 10.54
CA THR A 403 46.98 -15.22 11.77
C THR A 403 47.90 -14.05 11.42
N ARG A 404 47.71 -12.93 12.14
CA ARG A 404 48.42 -11.66 11.92
C ARG A 404 49.12 -11.14 13.17
N LEU A 405 48.79 -11.69 14.34
CA LEU A 405 49.42 -11.33 15.61
C LEU A 405 49.31 -12.49 16.61
N LEU A 406 50.41 -12.78 17.30
CA LEU A 406 50.45 -13.63 18.49
C LEU A 406 50.64 -12.73 19.72
N ILE A 407 49.83 -12.92 20.75
CA ILE A 407 49.97 -12.19 22.02
C ILE A 407 50.51 -13.17 23.05
N ALA A 408 51.69 -12.91 23.59
CA ALA A 408 52.37 -13.85 24.47
C ALA A 408 53.11 -13.11 25.59
N GLU A 409 53.28 -13.77 26.73
CA GLU A 409 54.13 -13.24 27.80
C GLU A 409 55.62 -13.47 27.50
N ALA A 410 56.49 -12.70 28.16
CA ALA A 410 57.94 -12.72 27.94
C ALA A 410 58.59 -14.12 28.03
N ASN A 411 57.97 -15.05 28.76
CA ASN A 411 58.48 -16.42 28.97
C ASN A 411 57.68 -17.50 28.24
N THR A 412 56.84 -17.14 27.27
CA THR A 412 56.05 -18.13 26.50
C THR A 412 56.93 -18.76 25.42
N GLU A 413 57.07 -20.10 25.43
CA GLU A 413 57.79 -20.82 24.38
C GLU A 413 57.03 -20.79 23.04
N VAL A 414 57.39 -19.87 22.15
CA VAL A 414 56.76 -19.71 20.83
C VAL A 414 57.40 -20.60 19.76
N ALA A 415 58.67 -21.00 19.96
CA ALA A 415 59.47 -21.74 18.97
C ALA A 415 58.92 -23.14 18.64
N ALA A 416 58.10 -23.73 19.51
CA ALA A 416 57.51 -25.06 19.32
C ALA A 416 56.16 -25.03 18.58
N LEU A 417 55.61 -23.86 18.23
CA LEU A 417 54.31 -23.76 17.57
C LEU A 417 54.44 -24.04 16.06
N PRO A 418 53.57 -24.87 15.46
CA PRO A 418 53.56 -25.12 14.02
C PRO A 418 53.06 -23.86 13.30
N LEU A 419 53.98 -22.96 12.95
CA LEU A 419 53.69 -21.77 12.16
C LEU A 419 53.64 -22.14 10.67
N PRO A 420 52.72 -21.56 9.88
CA PRO A 420 52.70 -21.73 8.43
C PRO A 420 54.02 -21.27 7.82
N ALA A 421 54.67 -22.14 7.04
CA ALA A 421 55.98 -21.88 6.44
C ALA A 421 56.00 -20.54 5.65
N GLY A 422 57.03 -19.71 5.88
CA GLY A 422 57.25 -18.47 5.15
C GLY A 422 56.52 -17.23 5.66
N THR A 423 55.85 -17.28 6.82
CA THR A 423 55.12 -16.12 7.38
C THR A 423 55.77 -15.62 8.68
N ALA A 424 56.33 -14.41 8.67
CA ALA A 424 56.79 -13.74 9.89
C ALA A 424 55.59 -13.13 10.63
N ILE A 425 55.05 -13.85 11.62
CA ILE A 425 53.93 -13.37 12.44
C ILE A 425 54.50 -12.68 13.69
N PRO A 426 54.16 -11.41 13.98
CA PRO A 426 54.67 -10.72 15.16
C PRO A 426 54.15 -11.37 16.45
N VAL A 427 55.04 -11.50 17.42
CA VAL A 427 54.75 -11.95 18.79
C VAL A 427 54.98 -10.76 19.71
N LEU A 428 53.93 -10.28 20.38
CA LEU A 428 54.01 -9.08 21.22
C LEU A 428 53.48 -9.36 22.63
N ALA A 429 54.13 -8.73 23.61
CA ALA A 429 53.59 -8.63 24.97
C ALA A 429 52.26 -7.84 24.97
N PRO A 430 51.36 -8.06 25.95
CA PRO A 430 50.02 -7.46 25.96
C PRO A 430 49.97 -5.95 25.70
N GLU A 431 50.80 -5.15 26.38
CA GLU A 431 50.83 -3.69 26.20
C GLU A 431 51.31 -3.25 24.81
N ALA A 432 52.35 -3.92 24.29
CA ALA A 432 52.86 -3.67 22.94
C ALA A 432 51.82 -4.08 21.88
N ALA A 433 51.12 -5.20 22.09
CA ALA A 433 50.04 -5.67 21.24
C ALA A 433 48.87 -4.67 21.21
N LYS A 434 48.44 -4.16 22.38
CA LYS A 434 47.35 -3.17 22.48
C LYS A 434 47.70 -1.88 21.74
N THR A 435 48.93 -1.39 21.88
CA THR A 435 49.43 -0.20 21.18
C THR A 435 49.47 -0.41 19.67
N PHE A 436 50.01 -1.54 19.23
CA PHE A 436 50.09 -1.93 17.82
C PHE A 436 48.71 -1.98 17.16
N LEU A 437 47.74 -2.62 17.82
CA LEU A 437 46.37 -2.75 17.30
C LEU A 437 45.64 -1.40 17.25
N LYS A 438 45.83 -0.51 18.23
CA LYS A 438 45.27 0.85 18.20
C LYS A 438 45.75 1.65 16.99
N ALA A 439 47.04 1.56 16.64
CA ALA A 439 47.58 2.22 15.45
C ALA A 439 46.91 1.68 14.18
N ARG A 440 46.74 0.36 14.06
CA ARG A 440 46.07 -0.23 12.89
C ARG A 440 44.59 0.17 12.78
N ILE A 441 43.88 0.28 13.90
CA ILE A 441 42.49 0.76 13.93
C ILE A 441 42.42 2.20 13.38
N ALA A 442 43.34 3.07 13.79
CA ALA A 442 43.38 4.45 13.30
C ALA A 442 43.59 4.52 11.78
N GLU A 443 44.50 3.71 11.24
CA GLU A 443 44.71 3.58 9.79
C GLU A 443 43.44 3.09 9.07
N SER A 444 42.81 2.01 9.55
CA SER A 444 41.61 1.47 8.93
C SER A 444 40.46 2.47 8.90
N ARG A 445 40.32 3.32 9.92
CA ARG A 445 39.29 4.36 9.97
C ARG A 445 39.58 5.49 8.98
N ALA A 446 40.84 5.89 8.83
CA ALA A 446 41.25 6.87 7.83
C ALA A 446 40.97 6.37 6.39
N GLU A 447 41.28 5.10 6.11
CA GLU A 447 40.98 4.44 4.82
C GLU A 447 39.45 4.43 4.53
N ALA A 448 38.64 4.12 5.54
CA ALA A 448 37.18 4.08 5.42
C ALA A 448 36.56 5.47 5.16
N GLN A 449 37.05 6.51 5.85
CA GLN A 449 36.59 7.89 5.65
C GLN A 449 36.89 8.41 4.25
N ALA A 450 38.07 8.10 3.70
CA ALA A 450 38.43 8.44 2.32
C ALA A 450 37.52 7.73 1.28
N THR A 451 37.09 6.51 1.58
CA THR A 451 36.17 5.71 0.74
C THR A 451 34.71 6.20 0.83
N GLN A 452 34.26 6.63 2.01
CA GLN A 452 32.90 7.20 2.17
C GLN A 452 32.74 8.55 1.46
N ALA A 453 33.77 9.40 1.45
CA ALA A 453 33.78 10.66 0.71
C ALA A 453 33.61 10.47 -0.81
N THR A 454 34.02 9.32 -1.35
CA THR A 454 33.85 8.95 -2.76
C THR A 454 32.52 8.23 -3.04
N LYS A 455 31.90 7.61 -2.02
CA LYS A 455 30.62 6.87 -2.13
C LYS A 455 29.36 7.71 -1.84
N ALA A 456 29.50 8.88 -1.21
CA ALA A 456 28.40 9.79 -0.87
C ALA A 456 27.56 10.32 -2.07
N GLY A 457 27.89 9.94 -3.31
CA GLY A 457 27.05 10.15 -4.50
C GLY A 457 26.00 9.07 -4.75
N ARG A 458 25.96 7.97 -3.97
CA ARG A 458 25.01 6.87 -4.12
C ARG A 458 24.83 6.11 -2.80
N GLU A 459 23.65 6.24 -2.19
CA GLU A 459 22.97 5.37 -1.19
C GLU A 459 22.01 6.29 -0.41
N ASP A 460 20.84 5.94 0.08
CA ASP A 460 19.99 4.74 0.06
C ASP A 460 18.59 5.27 0.42
N LEU A 461 17.54 4.82 -0.28
CA LEU A 461 16.18 5.22 0.06
C LEU A 461 15.67 4.35 1.24
N PRO A 462 15.13 4.96 2.31
CA PRO A 462 14.53 4.22 3.40
C PRO A 462 13.33 3.39 2.90
N THR A 463 12.99 2.37 3.68
CA THR A 463 11.88 1.42 3.51
C THR A 463 10.47 2.03 3.64
N ASP A 464 10.29 3.28 3.27
CA ASP A 464 9.08 4.07 3.54
C ASP A 464 8.24 4.34 2.25
N PRO A 465 7.05 4.96 2.34
CA PRO A 465 5.84 4.68 1.55
C PRO A 465 5.99 4.95 0.04
N LEU A 466 4.96 4.64 -0.76
CA LEU A 466 4.86 5.18 -2.13
C LEU A 466 4.86 6.72 -2.02
N ILE A 467 6.04 7.33 -2.06
CA ILE A 467 6.21 8.78 -2.14
C ILE A 467 5.95 9.12 -3.59
N PHE A 468 4.89 9.89 -3.84
CA PHE A 468 4.57 10.38 -5.17
C PHE A 468 5.46 11.60 -5.46
N PRO A 469 6.47 11.51 -6.34
CA PRO A 469 7.30 12.66 -6.67
C PRO A 469 6.42 13.73 -7.33
N THR A 470 6.49 14.95 -6.79
CA THR A 470 5.62 16.07 -7.13
C THR A 470 5.82 16.66 -8.52
N SER A 471 6.88 16.28 -9.24
CA SER A 471 7.27 16.90 -10.51
C SER A 471 6.36 16.58 -11.70
N LEU A 472 5.56 15.51 -11.65
CA LEU A 472 4.66 15.10 -12.75
C LEU A 472 3.16 15.25 -12.42
N LEU A 473 2.83 15.65 -11.19
CA LEU A 473 1.44 15.64 -10.71
C LEU A 473 0.60 16.78 -11.33
N GLY A 474 1.21 17.85 -11.84
CA GLY A 474 0.48 18.95 -12.47
C GLY A 474 -0.17 18.59 -13.81
N GLU A 475 0.43 17.67 -14.57
CA GLU A 475 0.00 17.33 -15.93
C GLU A 475 -1.12 16.27 -15.96
N VAL A 476 -1.30 15.51 -14.88
CA VAL A 476 -2.32 14.46 -14.81
C VAL A 476 -3.72 14.99 -14.50
N TRP A 477 -3.83 16.21 -13.97
CA TRP A 477 -5.12 16.80 -13.64
C TRP A 477 -5.84 17.37 -14.84
N ARG A 478 -7.14 17.17 -14.87
CA ARG A 478 -8.00 17.80 -15.87
C ARG A 478 -8.05 19.29 -15.68
N ARG A 479 -8.02 19.99 -16.83
CA ARG A 479 -8.15 21.44 -16.89
C ARG A 479 -9.59 21.94 -16.66
N TYR A 480 -10.61 21.10 -16.88
CA TYR A 480 -12.03 21.49 -16.81
C TYR A 480 -12.89 20.50 -16.02
N GLU A 481 -13.97 21.00 -15.41
CA GLU A 481 -14.95 20.19 -14.66
C GLU A 481 -15.92 19.42 -15.58
N LEU A 482 -16.28 18.20 -15.17
CA LEU A 482 -17.39 17.48 -15.78
C LEU A 482 -18.74 17.93 -15.16
N PRO A 483 -19.81 18.08 -15.96
CA PRO A 483 -21.14 18.36 -15.43
C PRO A 483 -21.57 17.30 -14.41
N GLY A 484 -22.18 17.71 -13.29
CA GLY A 484 -22.51 16.79 -12.18
C GLY A 484 -23.50 15.65 -12.50
N GLN A 485 -24.22 15.74 -13.62
CA GLN A 485 -25.06 14.65 -14.14
C GLN A 485 -24.22 13.57 -14.84
N ALA A 486 -23.02 13.90 -15.32
CA ALA A 486 -22.10 12.97 -15.96
C ALA A 486 -21.27 12.15 -14.95
N THR A 487 -21.23 12.55 -13.68
CA THR A 487 -20.54 11.83 -12.61
C THR A 487 -21.43 10.83 -11.86
N GLN A 488 -22.74 10.79 -12.15
CA GLN A 488 -23.71 9.92 -11.48
C GLN A 488 -23.87 8.54 -12.14
N GLY A 489 -23.31 8.30 -13.34
CA GLY A 489 -23.45 7.04 -14.09
C GLY A 489 -22.12 6.36 -14.43
N THR A 490 -22.16 5.03 -14.56
CA THR A 490 -21.07 4.20 -15.10
C THR A 490 -21.02 4.33 -16.62
N PHE A 491 -20.49 5.44 -17.15
CA PHE A 491 -20.12 5.47 -18.55
C PHE A 491 -19.02 4.45 -18.84
N THR A 492 -19.15 3.73 -19.95
CA THR A 492 -18.04 2.95 -20.50
C THR A 492 -16.91 3.92 -20.91
N PRO A 493 -15.62 3.49 -20.84
CA PRO A 493 -14.48 4.37 -21.12
C PRO A 493 -14.56 5.19 -22.43
N PRO A 494 -15.09 4.67 -23.57
CA PRO A 494 -15.17 5.43 -24.81
C PRO A 494 -16.19 6.59 -24.75
N VAL A 495 -17.35 6.36 -24.14
CA VAL A 495 -18.44 7.36 -24.00
C VAL A 495 -18.01 8.48 -23.08
N ARG A 496 -17.36 8.11 -21.98
CA ARG A 496 -16.82 9.04 -20.99
C ARG A 496 -15.81 10.00 -21.61
N TRP A 497 -14.86 9.47 -22.37
CA TRP A 497 -13.87 10.28 -23.07
C TRP A 497 -14.51 11.28 -24.04
N LEU A 498 -15.54 10.89 -24.80
CA LEU A 498 -16.21 11.77 -25.76
C LEU A 498 -16.99 12.92 -25.08
N VAL A 499 -17.65 12.62 -23.96
CA VAL A 499 -18.34 13.57 -23.08
C VAL A 499 -17.35 14.58 -22.48
N GLU A 500 -16.14 14.11 -22.15
CA GLU A 500 -15.04 14.93 -21.63
C GLU A 500 -14.49 15.87 -22.69
N GLN A 501 -14.22 15.36 -23.91
CA GLN A 501 -13.76 16.19 -25.03
C GLN A 501 -14.76 17.30 -25.38
N ALA A 502 -16.06 17.04 -25.28
CA ALA A 502 -17.07 18.05 -25.55
C ALA A 502 -17.20 19.15 -24.48
N SER A 503 -16.65 18.89 -23.30
CA SER A 503 -16.63 19.83 -22.17
C SER A 503 -15.36 20.69 -22.17
N ASP A 504 -14.38 20.37 -23.01
CA ASP A 504 -13.18 21.17 -23.26
C ASP A 504 -13.47 22.28 -24.30
N PRO A 505 -13.41 23.57 -23.93
CA PRO A 505 -13.65 24.69 -24.85
C PRO A 505 -12.63 24.79 -25.99
N THR A 506 -11.51 24.06 -25.92
CA THR A 506 -10.48 24.01 -26.97
C THR A 506 -10.69 22.85 -27.96
N ALA A 507 -11.57 21.90 -27.64
CA ALA A 507 -11.87 20.78 -28.51
C ALA A 507 -12.59 21.25 -29.78
N ARG A 508 -11.99 20.93 -30.94
CA ARG A 508 -12.54 21.33 -32.25
C ARG A 508 -13.53 20.33 -32.85
N PHE A 509 -13.64 19.14 -32.23
CA PHE A 509 -14.35 18.00 -32.81
C PHE A 509 -15.48 17.46 -31.95
N ALA A 510 -15.66 17.91 -30.72
CA ALA A 510 -16.77 17.53 -29.86
C ALA A 510 -17.27 18.78 -29.13
N SER A 511 -18.58 18.98 -29.05
CA SER A 511 -19.17 20.07 -28.26
C SER A 511 -20.59 19.77 -27.81
N TRP A 512 -20.96 20.31 -26.64
CA TRP A 512 -22.34 20.28 -26.18
C TRP A 512 -23.23 21.23 -26.99
N GLN A 513 -24.45 20.78 -27.27
CA GLN A 513 -25.48 21.57 -27.92
C GLN A 513 -26.79 21.49 -27.17
N GLN A 514 -27.50 22.61 -27.09
CA GLN A 514 -28.84 22.65 -26.54
C GLN A 514 -29.82 23.02 -27.66
N LYS A 515 -30.81 22.16 -27.92
CA LYS A 515 -31.85 22.41 -28.94
C LYS A 515 -33.21 22.00 -28.37
N GLY A 516 -34.14 22.95 -28.30
CA GLY A 516 -35.51 22.70 -27.81
C GLY A 516 -35.57 22.20 -26.35
N GLY A 517 -34.67 22.67 -25.48
CA GLY A 517 -34.61 22.24 -24.08
C GLY A 517 -33.93 20.88 -23.83
N ARG A 518 -33.48 20.18 -24.88
CA ARG A 518 -32.71 18.93 -24.78
C ARG A 518 -31.21 19.19 -25.00
N LEU A 519 -30.38 18.60 -24.15
CA LEU A 519 -28.92 18.61 -24.27
C LEU A 519 -28.48 17.45 -25.19
N GLY A 520 -27.62 17.72 -26.16
CA GLY A 520 -27.07 16.73 -27.09
C GLY A 520 -25.57 16.94 -27.31
N LEU A 521 -24.86 15.86 -27.62
CA LEU A 521 -23.44 15.90 -27.95
C LEU A 521 -23.26 15.99 -29.48
N ARG A 522 -22.57 17.01 -29.98
CA ARG A 522 -22.18 17.09 -31.40
C ARG A 522 -20.74 16.65 -31.56
N VAL A 523 -20.50 15.70 -32.45
CA VAL A 523 -19.15 15.26 -32.86
C VAL A 523 -18.92 15.57 -34.34
N ARG A 524 -17.85 16.31 -34.65
CA ARG A 524 -17.44 16.67 -36.02
C ARG A 524 -16.36 15.72 -36.51
N LYS A 525 -16.71 14.83 -37.44
CA LYS A 525 -15.79 13.82 -38.00
C LYS A 525 -14.50 14.42 -38.59
N SER A 526 -14.59 15.59 -39.21
CA SER A 526 -13.45 16.29 -39.84
C SER A 526 -12.42 16.85 -38.86
N GLY A 527 -12.76 17.02 -37.57
CA GLY A 527 -11.86 17.54 -36.55
C GLY A 527 -11.20 16.47 -35.68
N ILE A 528 -11.56 15.19 -35.84
CA ILE A 528 -11.08 14.11 -34.97
C ILE A 528 -9.61 13.80 -35.28
N PRO A 529 -8.69 13.92 -34.31
CA PRO A 529 -7.31 13.49 -34.48
C PRO A 529 -7.22 12.03 -34.92
N ALA A 530 -6.30 11.70 -35.84
CA ALA A 530 -6.25 10.38 -36.46
C ALA A 530 -6.21 9.21 -35.44
N HIS A 531 -5.47 9.37 -34.34
CA HIS A 531 -5.35 8.39 -33.25
C HIS A 531 -6.62 8.21 -32.42
N HIS A 532 -7.59 9.13 -32.50
CA HIS A 532 -8.85 9.08 -31.75
C HIS A 532 -10.05 8.59 -32.56
N ARG A 533 -9.91 8.40 -33.88
CA ARG A 533 -11.04 8.03 -34.77
C ARG A 533 -11.69 6.70 -34.41
N ARG A 534 -10.88 5.71 -34.02
CA ARG A 534 -11.37 4.40 -33.57
C ARG A 534 -12.19 4.49 -32.29
N LEU A 535 -11.68 5.26 -31.32
CA LEU A 535 -12.31 5.43 -30.01
C LEU A 535 -13.65 6.20 -30.12
N VAL A 536 -13.73 7.20 -31.01
CA VAL A 536 -14.99 7.89 -31.33
C VAL A 536 -16.00 6.96 -31.99
N ALA A 537 -15.56 6.11 -32.93
CA ALA A 537 -16.43 5.17 -33.62
C ALA A 537 -17.03 4.12 -32.65
N GLU A 538 -16.25 3.68 -31.67
CA GLU A 538 -16.68 2.76 -30.61
C GLU A 538 -17.61 3.45 -29.58
N ALA A 539 -17.39 4.74 -29.30
CA ALA A 539 -18.16 5.52 -28.32
C ALA A 539 -19.55 5.94 -28.81
N GLN A 540 -19.68 6.26 -30.09
CA GLN A 540 -20.88 6.89 -30.64
C GLN A 540 -22.19 6.11 -30.45
N PRO A 541 -22.30 4.80 -30.78
CA PRO A 541 -23.56 4.07 -30.63
C PRO A 541 -23.98 3.89 -29.16
N VAL A 542 -23.00 3.77 -28.24
CA VAL A 542 -23.26 3.63 -26.80
C VAL A 542 -23.73 4.95 -26.19
N LEU A 543 -23.11 6.07 -26.59
CA LEU A 543 -23.54 7.40 -26.18
C LEU A 543 -24.96 7.72 -26.66
N GLU A 544 -25.29 7.37 -27.91
CA GLU A 544 -26.64 7.59 -28.46
C GLU A 544 -27.71 6.79 -27.69
N ALA A 545 -27.40 5.56 -27.25
CA ALA A 545 -28.28 4.77 -26.39
C ALA A 545 -28.48 5.39 -24.99
N GLU A 546 -27.40 5.88 -24.38
CA GLU A 546 -27.41 6.54 -23.06
C GLU A 546 -28.12 7.90 -23.08
N LEU A 547 -27.90 8.73 -24.10
CA LEU A 547 -28.59 10.02 -24.25
C LEU A 547 -30.09 9.86 -24.53
N ARG A 548 -30.51 8.79 -25.21
CA ARG A 548 -31.94 8.44 -25.38
C ARG A 548 -32.58 8.14 -24.02
N ARG A 549 -31.88 7.45 -23.11
CA ARG A 549 -32.31 7.18 -21.72
C ARG A 549 -32.35 8.44 -20.84
N ALA A 550 -31.41 9.36 -21.04
CA ALA A 550 -31.22 10.55 -20.21
C ALA A 550 -32.12 11.77 -20.57
N SER A 551 -33.10 11.62 -21.46
CA SER A 551 -33.87 12.69 -22.10
C SER A 551 -34.82 13.52 -21.21
N ALA A 552 -34.66 13.48 -19.87
CA ALA A 552 -35.49 14.18 -18.89
C ALA A 552 -34.82 15.38 -18.18
N VAL A 553 -33.63 15.81 -18.57
CA VAL A 553 -32.89 16.86 -17.84
C VAL A 553 -33.20 18.28 -18.33
N ARG A 554 -33.78 19.13 -17.46
CA ARG A 554 -33.88 20.60 -17.62
C ARG A 554 -32.67 21.29 -16.98
N ILE A 555 -32.10 22.30 -17.66
CA ILE A 555 -31.09 23.22 -17.13
C ILE A 555 -31.54 24.65 -17.45
N THR A 556 -31.67 25.48 -16.42
CA THR A 556 -32.05 26.90 -16.51
C THR A 556 -30.78 27.75 -16.71
N PRO A 557 -30.72 28.66 -17.71
CA PRO A 557 -29.54 29.50 -17.93
C PRO A 557 -29.61 30.81 -17.10
N ALA A 558 -28.48 31.24 -16.55
CA ALA A 558 -28.31 32.62 -16.07
C ALA A 558 -28.08 33.58 -17.27
N PRO A 559 -28.53 34.84 -17.19
CA PRO A 559 -28.66 35.72 -18.34
C PRO A 559 -27.34 36.38 -18.76
N ARG A 560 -27.31 36.78 -20.04
CA ARG A 560 -26.18 37.35 -20.78
C ARG A 560 -26.41 38.85 -21.04
N ARG A 561 -25.36 39.69 -20.96
CA ARG A 561 -25.16 40.94 -21.76
C ARG A 561 -23.63 41.12 -21.97
N LEU A 562 -23.05 41.03 -23.19
CA LEU A 562 -22.95 41.97 -24.36
C LEU A 562 -21.99 43.16 -24.04
N THR A 563 -20.92 43.55 -24.78
CA THR A 563 -20.63 43.64 -26.25
C THR A 563 -19.12 43.88 -26.62
N SER A 564 -18.62 43.25 -27.72
CA SER A 564 -17.76 43.72 -28.88
C SER A 564 -16.29 44.28 -28.80
N PRO A 565 -15.51 44.30 -29.94
CA PRO A 565 -14.07 43.92 -30.03
C PRO A 565 -13.11 44.94 -30.74
N ALA A 566 -11.77 44.72 -30.73
CA ALA A 566 -10.81 45.27 -31.73
C ALA A 566 -9.38 44.65 -31.77
N ALA A 567 -8.99 44.22 -32.99
CA ALA A 567 -7.72 44.37 -33.75
C ALA A 567 -6.30 43.89 -33.32
N ASN A 568 -5.73 43.07 -34.23
CA ASN A 568 -4.37 43.01 -34.82
C ASN A 568 -3.09 42.82 -33.99
N GLN A 569 -2.37 41.71 -34.26
CA GLN A 569 -0.95 41.71 -34.69
C GLN A 569 -0.57 40.36 -35.35
N ALA A 570 0.15 40.44 -36.48
CA ALA A 570 0.59 39.30 -37.30
C ALA A 570 1.80 38.59 -36.67
N GLY A 571 1.71 37.26 -36.54
CA GLY A 571 2.70 36.42 -35.86
C GLY A 571 3.56 35.54 -36.78
N PRO A 572 4.46 34.72 -36.19
CA PRO A 572 5.64 34.07 -36.81
C PRO A 572 5.41 33.19 -38.05
N LEU A 573 4.15 32.86 -38.36
CA LEU A 573 3.78 32.01 -39.49
C LEU A 573 4.13 32.61 -40.85
N THR A 574 4.10 33.94 -40.97
CA THR A 574 4.34 34.63 -42.25
C THR A 574 5.83 34.64 -42.61
N GLN A 575 6.73 34.66 -41.62
CA GLN A 575 8.17 34.50 -41.84
C GLN A 575 8.55 33.05 -42.19
N LEU A 576 7.88 32.07 -41.57
CA LEU A 576 8.10 30.65 -41.86
C LEU A 576 7.71 30.29 -43.31
N LEU A 577 6.62 30.86 -43.82
CA LEU A 577 6.16 30.63 -45.20
C LEU A 577 7.06 31.27 -46.26
N SER A 578 7.77 32.35 -45.94
CA SER A 578 8.77 32.95 -46.82
C SER A 578 10.01 32.05 -46.95
N TRP A 579 10.44 31.45 -45.84
CA TRP A 579 11.64 30.60 -45.80
C TRP A 579 11.42 29.26 -46.51
N VAL A 580 10.23 28.65 -46.34
CA VAL A 580 9.86 27.39 -47.02
C VAL A 580 9.77 27.54 -48.54
N LYS A 581 9.33 28.70 -49.03
CA LYS A 581 9.24 28.98 -50.47
C LYS A 581 10.61 29.16 -51.13
N ASP A 582 11.58 29.74 -50.42
CA ASP A 582 12.96 29.87 -50.90
C ASP A 582 13.73 28.56 -50.85
N TYR A 583 13.44 27.70 -49.86
CA TYR A 583 14.01 26.36 -49.77
C TYR A 583 13.57 25.46 -50.94
N ALA A 584 12.28 25.48 -51.29
CA ALA A 584 11.72 24.71 -52.40
C ALA A 584 12.24 25.15 -53.79
N ARG A 585 12.66 26.41 -53.96
CA ARG A 585 13.20 26.91 -55.24
C ARG A 585 14.66 26.53 -55.51
N LYS A 586 15.45 26.21 -54.47
CA LYS A 586 16.87 25.86 -54.62
C LYS A 586 17.13 24.38 -54.85
N GLY A 587 16.08 23.56 -54.96
CA GLY A 587 16.16 22.16 -55.40
C GLY A 587 17.09 21.28 -54.56
N ARG A 588 17.10 21.46 -53.24
CA ARG A 588 17.79 20.57 -52.28
C ARG A 588 16.81 19.87 -51.36
#